data_AF-A0A892ZK74-F1
#
_entry.id   AF-A0A892ZK74-F1
#
_cell.length_a   1.000
_cell.length_b   1.000
_cell.length_c   1.000
_cell.angle_alpha   90.00
_cell.angle_beta   90.00
_cell.angle_gamma   90.00
#
_symmetry.space_group_name_H-M   'P 1'
#
loop_
_entity.id
_entity.type
_entity.pdbx_description
1 polymer ?
#
loop_
_entity_poly.entity_id
_entity_poly.type
_entity_poly.pdbx_seq_one_letter_code
_entity_poly.pdbx_strand_id
1 'polypeptide(L)' 'MATQSTIEWTELTWNPTTGCTKVSPGCKNCYAEVMARRLEAMGTPGYEQGFKLSCHESRLRQPMNRKNPLFIL' A
#
# COMPACT_ATOMS: atom_id res chain seq x y z
N MET A 1 2.36 -1.62 -9.70
CA MET A 1 2.17 -0.47 -10.61
C MET A 1 1.90 0.74 -9.73
N ALA A 2 2.65 1.81 -9.93
CA ALA A 2 2.38 3.08 -9.26
C ALA A 2 1.79 4.02 -10.30
N THR A 3 0.51 4.34 -10.12
CA THR A 3 -0.29 5.15 -11.05
C THR A 3 0.03 6.62 -10.82
N GLN A 4 0.03 7.44 -11.88
CA GLN A 4 0.07 8.89 -11.72
C GLN A 4 -1.12 9.32 -10.85
N SER A 5 -0.83 10.06 -9.79
CA SER A 5 -1.83 10.56 -8.86
C SER A 5 -2.50 11.80 -9.45
N THR A 6 -3.81 11.92 -9.22
CA THR A 6 -4.60 13.10 -9.54
C THR A 6 -4.69 14.08 -8.37
N ILE A 7 -4.05 13.76 -7.24
CA ILE A 7 -4.01 14.61 -6.05
C ILE A 7 -3.01 15.74 -6.31
N GLU A 8 -3.44 16.98 -6.13
CA GLU A 8 -2.69 18.19 -6.50
C GLU A 8 -1.27 18.31 -5.91
N TRP A 9 -1.04 17.73 -4.74
CA TRP A 9 0.23 17.80 -4.01
C TRP A 9 1.04 16.49 -4.08
N THR A 10 0.58 15.49 -4.85
CA THR A 10 1.28 14.21 -5.00
C THR A 10 1.25 13.71 -6.43
N GLU A 11 2.40 13.31 -6.96
CA GLU A 11 2.50 12.85 -8.35
C GLU A 11 2.28 11.35 -8.49
N LEU A 12 2.46 10.57 -7.41
CA LEU A 12 2.41 9.10 -7.45
C LEU A 12 2.21 8.49 -6.05
N THR A 13 1.56 7.32 -5.98
CA THR A 13 1.42 6.57 -4.72
C THR A 13 2.47 5.47 -4.59
N TRP A 14 3.13 5.41 -3.44
CA TRP A 14 4.15 4.43 -3.08
C TRP A 14 3.79 3.69 -1.77
N ASN A 15 3.28 2.47 -1.91
CA ASN A 15 2.91 1.62 -0.78
C ASN A 15 3.91 0.47 -0.59
N PRO A 16 4.94 0.62 0.27
CA PRO A 16 5.90 -0.43 0.57
C PRO A 16 5.38 -1.46 1.56
N THR A 17 4.28 -1.16 2.26
CA THR A 17 3.68 -2.04 3.27
C THR A 17 2.24 -2.38 2.92
N THR A 18 1.77 -3.54 3.38
CA THR A 18 0.35 -3.94 3.38
C THR A 18 -0.06 -4.36 4.78
N GLY A 19 -1.33 -4.18 5.13
CA GLY A 19 -1.87 -4.56 6.44
C GLY A 19 -1.53 -3.61 7.59
N CYS A 20 -2.07 -3.91 8.77
CA CYS A 20 -1.88 -3.12 9.99
C CYS A 20 -2.16 -3.97 11.24
N THR A 21 -1.55 -3.61 12.37
CA THR A 21 -1.90 -4.18 13.68
C THR A 21 -3.00 -3.35 14.33
N LYS A 22 -4.10 -3.99 14.73
CA LYS A 22 -5.22 -3.30 15.40
C LYS A 22 -4.83 -2.97 16.85
N VAL A 23 -4.79 -1.68 17.19
CA VAL A 23 -4.35 -1.20 18.51
C VAL A 23 -5.47 -0.59 19.36
N SER A 24 -6.62 -0.27 18.76
CA SER A 24 -7.71 0.41 19.47
C SER A 24 -9.10 0.01 18.94
N PRO A 25 -10.19 0.31 19.68
CA PRO A 25 -11.56 0.11 19.21
C PRO A 25 -11.89 0.84 17.89
N GLY A 26 -11.14 1.90 17.55
CA GLY A 26 -11.28 2.62 16.28
C GLY A 26 -11.02 1.75 15.06
N CYS A 27 -10.31 0.63 15.20
CA CYS A 27 -10.03 -0.30 14.10
C CYS A 27 -11.25 -1.12 13.65
N LYS A 28 -12.40 -1.05 14.35
CA LYS A 28 -13.56 -1.91 14.11
C LYS A 28 -14.13 -1.81 12.68
N ASN A 29 -14.05 -0.63 12.07
CA ASN A 29 -14.57 -0.35 10.73
C ASN A 29 -13.44 0.05 9.73
N CYS A 30 -12.28 -0.60 9.83
CA CYS A 30 -11.14 -0.28 8.98
C CYS A 30 -11.40 -0.64 7.51
N TYR A 31 -11.48 0.37 6.63
CA TYR A 31 -11.68 0.14 5.19
C TYR A 31 -10.56 -0.71 4.57
N ALA A 32 -9.32 -0.52 5.04
CA ALA A 32 -8.15 -1.20 4.50
C ALA A 32 -8.19 -2.71 4.77
N GLU A 33 -8.80 -3.15 5.87
CA GLU A 33 -8.97 -4.57 6.17
C GLU A 33 -9.94 -5.25 5.21
N VAL A 34 -11.08 -4.60 4.95
CA VAL A 34 -12.07 -5.11 3.99
C VAL A 34 -11.47 -5.20 2.60
N MET A 35 -10.74 -4.15 2.19
CA MET A 35 -10.06 -4.12 0.90
C MET A 35 -8.97 -5.20 0.79
N ALA A 36 -8.16 -5.40 1.83
CA ALA A 36 -7.12 -6.41 1.85
C ALA A 36 -7.69 -7.83 1.68
N ARG A 37 -8.79 -8.16 2.38
CA ARG A 37 -9.49 -9.45 2.21
C ARG A 37 -10.00 -9.65 0.78
N ARG A 38 -10.53 -8.60 0.16
CA ARG A 38 -10.96 -8.64 -1.24
C ARG A 38 -9.77 -8.90 -2.17
N LEU A 39 -8.66 -8.20 -1.99
CA LEU A 39 -7.46 -8.32 -2.83
C LEU A 39 -6.76 -9.67 -2.69
N GLU A 40 -6.75 -10.22 -1.47
CA GLU A 40 -6.31 -11.58 -1.17
C GLU A 40 -7.16 -12.61 -1.91
N ALA A 41 -8.50 -12.51 -1.83
CA ALA A 41 -9.40 -13.42 -2.55
C ALA A 41 -9.28 -13.33 -4.08
N MET A 42 -8.87 -12.16 -4.61
CA MET A 42 -8.58 -11.97 -6.04
C MET A 42 -7.17 -12.43 -6.44
N GLY A 43 -6.34 -12.89 -5.51
CA GLY A 43 -4.95 -13.30 -5.78
C GLY A 43 -4.05 -12.14 -6.19
N THR A 44 -4.30 -10.94 -5.68
CA THR A 44 -3.52 -9.75 -6.04
C THR A 44 -2.11 -9.82 -5.44
N PRO A 45 -1.03 -9.61 -6.22
CA PRO A 45 0.33 -9.65 -5.70
C PRO A 45 0.58 -8.63 -4.57
N GLY A 46 1.18 -9.11 -3.48
CA GLY A 46 1.44 -8.34 -2.26
C GLY A 46 0.32 -8.39 -1.20
N TYR A 47 -0.78 -9.11 -1.48
CA TYR A 47 -1.88 -9.36 -0.54
C TYR A 47 -2.01 -10.85 -0.18
N GLU A 48 -0.96 -11.65 -0.41
CA GLU A 48 -0.95 -13.10 -0.12
C GLU A 48 -1.12 -13.39 1.38
N GLN A 49 -0.79 -12.42 2.23
CA GLN A 49 -0.95 -12.50 3.70
C GLN A 49 -2.19 -11.74 4.21
N GLY A 50 -3.10 -11.36 3.31
CA GLY A 50 -4.32 -10.62 3.65
C GLY A 50 -4.03 -9.27 4.30
N PHE A 51 -4.66 -9.02 5.45
CA PHE A 51 -4.48 -7.78 6.23
C PHE A 51 -3.34 -7.83 7.25
N LYS A 52 -2.53 -8.91 7.27
CA LYS A 52 -1.38 -9.01 8.15
C LYS A 52 -0.31 -7.99 7.74
N LEU A 53 0.20 -7.22 8.70
CA LEU A 53 1.27 -6.26 8.46
C LEU A 53 2.48 -6.94 7.82
N SER A 54 2.79 -6.52 6.59
CA SER A 54 3.84 -7.08 5.74
C SER A 54 4.58 -5.96 5.02
N CYS A 55 5.91 -6.07 4.92
CA CYS A 55 6.75 -5.15 4.16
C CYS A 55 7.19 -5.81 2.84
N HIS A 56 7.15 -5.05 1.75
CA HIS A 56 7.54 -5.48 0.42
C HIS A 56 8.91 -4.91 0.08
N GLU A 57 9.97 -5.65 0.38
CA GLU A 57 11.37 -5.24 0.16
C GLU A 57 11.62 -4.78 -1.29
N SER A 58 11.01 -5.46 -2.26
CA SER A 58 11.10 -5.11 -3.68
C SER A 58 10.58 -3.70 -4.02
N ARG A 59 9.72 -3.13 -3.16
CA ARG A 59 9.14 -1.79 -3.32
C ARG A 59 9.96 -0.71 -2.63
N LEU A 60 10.80 -1.05 -1.65
CA LEU A 60 11.56 -0.06 -0.89
C LEU A 60 12.53 0.77 -1.76
N ARG A 61 13.13 0.13 -2.76
CA ARG A 61 14.08 0.79 -3.68
C ARG A 61 13.42 1.51 -4.85
N GLN A 62 12.10 1.45 -4.98
CA GLN A 62 11.40 2.07 -6.11
C GLN A 62 11.66 3.58 -6.25
N PRO A 63 11.65 4.39 -5.18
CA PRO A 63 11.94 5.82 -5.30
C PRO A 63 13.37 6.10 -5.79
N MET A 64 14.34 5.29 -5.35
CA MET A 64 15.76 5.46 -5.72
C MET A 64 16.05 5.14 -7.19
N ASN A 65 15.25 4.25 -7.80
CA ASN A 65 15.46 3.84 -9.19
C ASN A 65 14.91 4.85 -10.21
N ARG A 66 14.33 5.97 -9.76
CA ARG A 66 13.73 6.97 -10.65
C ARG A 66 14.79 7.96 -11.13
N LYS A 67 14.71 8.33 -12.42
CA LYS A 67 15.62 9.30 -13.03
C LYS A 67 15.43 10.72 -12.48
N ASN A 68 14.19 11.13 -12.24
CA ASN A 68 13.84 12.45 -11.71
C ASN A 68 13.12 12.29 -10.36
N PRO A 69 13.42 13.17 -9.39
CA PRO A 69 12.68 13.20 -8.12
C PRO A 69 11.25 13.66 -8.36
N LEU A 70 10.30 13.07 -7.63
CA LEU A 70 8.87 13.35 -7.69
C LEU A 70 8.31 13.25 -6.26
N PHE A 71 7.21 13.94 -6.00
CA PHE A 71 6.52 13.85 -4.72
C PHE A 71 5.66 12.59 -4.68
N ILE A 72 5.86 11.75 -3.67
CA ILE A 72 5.15 10.48 -3.48
C ILE A 72 4.34 10.46 -2.19
N LEU A 73 3.20 9.75 -2.22
CA LEU A 73 2.33 9.45 -1.07
C LEU A 73 2.59 8.05 -0.56
#